data_AF-A0A4Q9KQD2-F1
#
_entry.id   AF-A0A4Q9KQD2-F1
#
_cell.length_a   1.000
_cell.length_b   1.000
_cell.length_c   1.000
_cell.angle_alpha   90.00
_cell.angle_beta   90.00
_cell.angle_gamma   90.00
#
_symmetry.space_group_name_H-M   'P 1'
#
loop_
_entity.id
_entity.type
_entity.pdbx_description
1 polymer ?
#
loop_
_entity_poly.entity_id
_entity_poly.type
_entity_poly.pdbx_seq_one_letter_code
_entity_poly.pdbx_strand_id
1 'polypeptide(L)'
;MHSDAGLTCVRVAFFRNLNLGQRRSHSPTSAELLDAFARVGVPDARNCRSNGTVIFTAPGGTEQARAVVRILGEVCGYSDAVLVRSARWVSKVARRLPDRPGINVTLFDGRADPGLPLPWIEPTTGLEILHLDHRHAITAWPADAAYGEPCGPVLARIMETPTTTRSAATFTLLADRLTGLAAP
;
A
#
# COMPACT_ATOMS: atom_id res chain seq x y z
N MET A 1 9.71 9.99 -30.42
CA MET A 1 9.38 8.68 -29.81
C MET A 1 10.67 8.10 -29.27
N HIS A 2 10.93 8.21 -27.97
CA HIS A 2 11.99 7.46 -27.32
C HIS A 2 11.31 6.25 -26.68
N SER A 3 11.60 5.07 -27.22
CA SER A 3 11.22 3.81 -26.60
C SER A 3 12.00 3.66 -25.31
N ASP A 4 11.36 3.97 -24.19
CA ASP A 4 11.81 3.58 -22.85
C ASP A 4 11.61 2.07 -22.72
N ALA A 5 12.50 1.31 -23.32
CA ALA A 5 12.53 -0.14 -23.23
C ALA A 5 12.86 -0.53 -21.79
N GLY A 6 11.82 -0.66 -20.96
CA GLY A 6 11.72 -1.69 -19.94
C GLY A 6 12.77 -1.70 -18.83
N LEU A 7 13.23 -0.55 -18.34
CA LEU A 7 14.06 -0.54 -17.12
C LEU A 7 13.27 -1.16 -15.97
N THR A 8 13.72 -2.32 -15.53
CA THR A 8 13.20 -2.99 -14.34
C THR A 8 13.44 -2.09 -13.13
N CYS A 9 12.41 -1.88 -12.34
CA CYS A 9 12.48 -1.04 -11.14
C CYS A 9 11.90 -1.81 -9.97
N VAL A 10 12.50 -1.63 -8.79
CA VAL A 10 11.91 -2.13 -7.54
C VAL A 10 10.62 -1.38 -7.24
N ARG A 11 9.55 -2.15 -7.04
CA ARG A 11 8.19 -1.70 -6.76
C ARG A 11 7.67 -2.34 -5.47
N VAL A 12 6.63 -1.74 -4.92
CA VAL A 12 5.87 -2.28 -3.79
C VAL A 12 4.40 -2.34 -4.15
N ALA A 13 3.80 -3.51 -4.04
CA ALA A 13 2.37 -3.76 -4.17
C ALA A 13 1.72 -3.79 -2.79
N PHE A 14 0.59 -3.09 -2.66
CA PHE A 14 -0.23 -2.99 -1.46
C PHE A 14 -1.62 -3.54 -1.77
N PHE A 15 -1.83 -4.81 -1.42
CA PHE A 15 -3.10 -5.50 -1.59
C PHE A 15 -4.10 -5.05 -0.51
N ARG A 16 -5.30 -4.65 -0.94
CA ARG A 16 -6.37 -4.22 -0.04
C ARG A 16 -7.00 -5.43 0.63
N ASN A 17 -7.38 -5.29 1.90
CA ASN A 17 -8.04 -6.34 2.70
C ASN A 17 -7.34 -7.72 2.70
N LEU A 18 -6.03 -7.74 2.45
CA LEU A 18 -5.25 -8.96 2.39
C LEU A 18 -4.45 -9.12 3.69
N ASN A 19 -4.77 -10.17 4.44
CA ASN A 19 -3.92 -10.71 5.50
C ASN A 19 -3.68 -12.18 5.17
N LEU A 20 -2.43 -12.61 5.00
CA LEU A 20 -2.08 -13.94 4.48
C LEU A 20 -2.80 -15.07 5.25
N GLY A 21 -3.47 -15.96 4.52
CA GLY A 21 -4.22 -17.10 5.06
C GLY A 21 -5.56 -16.76 5.73
N GLN A 22 -5.96 -15.49 5.75
CA GLN A 22 -7.20 -15.05 6.39
C GLN A 22 -8.43 -15.46 5.55
N ARG A 23 -9.15 -16.50 6.00
CA ARG A 23 -10.30 -17.08 5.31
C ARG A 23 -11.44 -16.11 5.03
N ARG A 24 -11.80 -15.23 5.98
CA ARG A 24 -12.95 -14.31 5.86
C ARG A 24 -12.86 -13.33 4.69
N SER A 25 -11.66 -13.10 4.17
CA SER A 25 -11.40 -12.19 3.05
C SER A 25 -10.84 -12.95 1.84
N HIS A 26 -10.97 -14.28 1.82
CA HIS A 26 -10.40 -15.13 0.78
C HIS A 26 -8.90 -14.88 0.56
N SER A 27 -8.17 -14.41 1.58
CA SER A 27 -6.79 -14.01 1.41
C SER A 27 -5.92 -15.24 1.09
N PRO A 28 -5.04 -15.16 0.10
CA PRO A 28 -4.12 -16.24 -0.19
C PRO A 28 -3.15 -16.48 0.97
N THR A 29 -2.61 -17.68 1.05
CA THR A 29 -1.40 -17.98 1.82
C THR A 29 -0.19 -17.23 1.24
N SER A 30 0.92 -17.21 1.99
CA SER A 30 2.18 -16.68 1.49
C SER A 30 2.62 -17.39 0.20
N ALA A 31 2.45 -18.71 0.13
CA ALA A 31 2.88 -19.51 -1.01
C ALA A 31 2.04 -19.19 -2.25
N GLU A 32 0.71 -19.16 -2.12
CA GLU A 32 -0.21 -18.83 -3.23
C GLU A 32 0.05 -17.42 -3.78
N LEU A 33 0.32 -16.44 -2.90
CA LEU A 33 0.63 -15.08 -3.34
C LEU A 33 1.94 -15.01 -4.13
N LEU A 34 2.99 -15.66 -3.65
CA LEU A 34 4.30 -15.63 -4.32
C LEU A 34 4.31 -16.47 -5.61
N ASP A 35 3.59 -17.60 -5.63
CA ASP A 35 3.38 -18.41 -6.85
C ASP A 35 2.65 -17.60 -7.93
N ALA A 36 1.62 -16.83 -7.55
CA ALA A 36 0.93 -15.95 -8.48
C ALA A 36 1.86 -14.86 -9.07
N PHE A 37 2.80 -14.32 -8.27
CA PHE A 37 3.84 -13.42 -8.79
C PHE A 37 4.81 -14.12 -9.75
N ALA A 38 5.23 -15.35 -9.45
CA ALA A 38 6.09 -16.14 -10.34
C ALA A 38 5.41 -16.40 -11.69
N ARG A 39 4.11 -16.73 -11.68
CA ARG A 39 3.30 -16.97 -12.89
C ARG A 39 3.16 -15.74 -13.81
N VAL A 40 3.35 -14.52 -13.28
CA VAL A 40 3.35 -13.28 -14.07
C VAL A 40 4.76 -12.81 -14.42
N GLY A 41 5.75 -13.69 -14.32
CA GLY A 41 7.15 -13.41 -14.68
C GLY A 41 7.93 -12.64 -13.61
N VAL A 42 7.49 -12.70 -12.34
CA VAL A 42 8.15 -12.00 -11.23
C VAL A 42 8.47 -12.98 -10.08
N PRO A 43 9.37 -13.95 -10.29
CA PRO A 43 9.65 -15.00 -9.32
C PRO A 43 10.33 -14.48 -8.03
N ASP A 44 11.03 -13.35 -8.11
CA ASP A 44 11.76 -12.76 -6.98
C ASP A 44 10.90 -11.89 -6.06
N ALA A 45 9.56 -11.94 -6.21
CA ALA A 45 8.66 -11.23 -5.33
C ALA A 45 8.80 -11.70 -3.87
N ARG A 46 8.71 -10.77 -2.91
CA ARG A 46 8.89 -11.06 -1.48
C ARG A 46 7.83 -10.36 -0.65
N ASN A 47 7.24 -11.10 0.28
CA ASN A 47 6.37 -10.52 1.30
C ASN A 47 7.17 -9.60 2.23
N CYS A 48 6.68 -8.38 2.45
CA CYS A 48 7.19 -7.50 3.48
C CYS A 48 6.69 -7.94 4.86
N ARG A 49 5.37 -8.10 4.99
CA ARG A 49 4.65 -8.60 6.16
C ARG A 49 3.45 -9.44 5.70
N SER A 50 2.69 -9.99 6.64
CA SER A 50 1.46 -10.74 6.38
C SER A 50 0.29 -9.88 5.86
N ASN A 51 0.38 -8.55 5.92
CA ASN A 51 -0.69 -7.62 5.54
C ASN A 51 -0.78 -7.35 4.02
N GLY A 52 -0.38 -8.30 3.17
CA GLY A 52 -0.46 -8.15 1.71
C GLY A 52 0.38 -7.00 1.17
N THR A 53 1.59 -6.82 1.70
CA THR A 53 2.57 -5.86 1.18
C THR A 53 3.71 -6.65 0.55
N VAL A 54 3.95 -6.47 -0.75
CA VAL A 54 4.92 -7.27 -1.52
C VAL A 54 5.92 -6.35 -2.21
N ILE A 55 7.21 -6.65 -2.07
CA ILE A 55 8.30 -6.01 -2.82
C ILE A 55 8.58 -6.88 -4.05
N PHE A 56 8.72 -6.27 -5.22
CA PHE A 56 8.96 -7.00 -6.46
C PHE A 56 9.67 -6.12 -7.51
N THR A 57 10.23 -6.75 -8.54
CA THR A 57 10.94 -6.06 -9.62
C THR A 57 10.23 -6.35 -10.94
N ALA A 58 9.75 -5.32 -11.64
CA ALA A 58 9.08 -5.47 -12.93
C ALA A 58 9.10 -4.17 -13.75
N PRO A 59 9.04 -4.26 -15.09
CA PRO A 59 8.73 -3.12 -15.95
C PRO A 59 7.24 -2.79 -15.82
N GLY A 60 6.89 -1.52 -15.56
CA GLY A 60 5.49 -1.07 -15.41
C GLY A 60 4.83 -1.36 -14.05
N GLY A 61 5.02 -2.56 -13.49
CA GLY A 61 4.65 -2.98 -12.13
C GLY A 61 3.14 -3.12 -11.82
N THR A 62 2.32 -2.17 -12.26
CA THR A 62 0.87 -2.16 -12.01
C THR A 62 0.15 -3.28 -12.75
N GLU A 63 0.55 -3.57 -13.99
CA GLU A 63 -0.07 -4.61 -14.80
C GLU A 63 0.19 -6.01 -14.23
N GLN A 64 1.43 -6.29 -13.79
CA GLN A 64 1.78 -7.54 -13.13
C GLN A 64 0.99 -7.71 -11.83
N ALA A 65 0.89 -6.67 -11.00
CA ALA A 65 0.11 -6.74 -9.76
C ALA A 65 -1.38 -7.01 -10.03
N ARG A 66 -1.98 -6.41 -11.06
CA ARG A 66 -3.37 -6.70 -11.47
C ARG A 66 -3.54 -8.12 -12.01
N ALA A 67 -2.54 -8.64 -12.73
CA ALA A 67 -2.54 -10.02 -13.19
C ALA A 67 -2.46 -11.01 -12.02
N VAL A 68 -1.68 -10.70 -10.98
CA VAL A 68 -1.67 -11.46 -9.73
C VAL A 68 -3.06 -11.50 -9.10
N VAL A 69 -3.77 -10.38 -9.00
CA VAL A 69 -5.15 -10.37 -8.45
C VAL A 69 -6.08 -11.30 -9.23
N ARG A 70 -6.00 -11.33 -10.58
CA ARG A 70 -6.81 -12.25 -11.39
C ARG A 70 -6.51 -13.72 -11.08
N ILE A 71 -5.23 -14.08 -10.99
CA ILE A 71 -4.79 -15.44 -10.63
C ILE A 71 -5.31 -15.81 -9.24
N LEU A 72 -5.21 -14.91 -8.26
CA LEU A 72 -5.69 -15.17 -6.91
C LEU A 72 -7.21 -15.31 -6.84
N GLY A 73 -7.94 -14.61 -7.71
CA GLY A 73 -9.38 -14.80 -7.88
C GLY A 73 -9.74 -16.23 -8.27
N GLU A 74 -8.96 -16.83 -9.17
CA GLU A 74 -9.12 -18.23 -9.58
C GLU A 74 -8.68 -19.23 -8.49
N VAL A 75 -7.61 -18.92 -7.76
CA VAL A 75 -7.00 -19.83 -6.78
C VAL A 75 -7.78 -19.90 -5.47
N CYS A 76 -8.13 -18.75 -4.89
CA CYS A 76 -8.73 -18.69 -3.55
C CYS A 76 -9.96 -17.79 -3.44
N GLY A 77 -10.35 -17.12 -4.54
CA GLY A 77 -11.49 -16.20 -4.58
C GLY A 77 -11.15 -14.75 -4.19
N TYR A 78 -9.87 -14.40 -4.06
CA TYR A 78 -9.47 -13.02 -3.74
C TYR A 78 -9.67 -12.09 -4.94
N SER A 79 -10.40 -10.98 -4.75
CA SER A 79 -10.73 -10.07 -5.85
C SER A 79 -10.65 -8.57 -5.49
N ASP A 80 -9.95 -8.21 -4.41
CA ASP A 80 -9.84 -6.81 -3.99
C ASP A 80 -8.72 -6.06 -4.73
N ALA A 81 -8.67 -4.74 -4.54
CA ALA A 81 -7.75 -3.85 -5.24
C ALA A 81 -6.28 -4.03 -4.81
N VAL A 82 -5.37 -3.73 -5.74
CA VAL A 82 -3.93 -3.62 -5.47
C VAL A 82 -3.42 -2.27 -5.94
N LEU A 83 -2.67 -1.59 -5.07
CA LEU A 83 -2.01 -0.32 -5.38
C LEU A 83 -0.52 -0.55 -5.52
N VAL A 84 0.12 0.07 -6.51
CA VAL A 84 1.57 -0.07 -6.73
C VAL A 84 2.27 1.28 -6.58
N ARG A 85 3.41 1.27 -5.90
CA ARG A 85 4.31 2.43 -5.76
C ARG A 85 5.76 2.03 -6.06
N SER A 86 6.56 2.98 -6.51
CA SER A 86 7.99 2.76 -6.70
C SER A 86 8.72 2.74 -5.36
N ALA A 87 9.84 2.01 -5.30
CA ALA A 87 10.72 2.03 -4.13
C ALA A 87 11.10 3.47 -3.74
N ARG A 88 11.47 4.29 -4.72
CA ARG A 88 11.77 5.73 -4.53
C ARG A 88 10.63 6.48 -3.85
N TRP A 89 9.38 6.22 -4.23
CA TRP A 89 8.22 6.85 -3.61
C TRP A 89 8.06 6.40 -2.15
N VAL A 90 8.16 5.09 -1.91
CA VAL A 90 8.03 4.53 -0.55
C VAL A 90 9.09 5.11 0.38
N SER A 91 10.36 5.14 -0.04
CA SER A 91 11.45 5.73 0.75
C SER A 91 11.25 7.23 0.98
N LYS A 92 10.71 7.97 0.00
CA LYS A 92 10.40 9.40 0.15
C LYS A 92 9.31 9.64 1.20
N VAL A 93 8.25 8.81 1.19
CA VAL A 93 7.17 8.90 2.17
C VAL A 93 7.67 8.51 3.55
N ALA A 94 8.41 7.40 3.68
CA ALA A 94 8.93 6.92 4.96
C ALA A 94 9.78 7.98 5.69
N ARG A 95 10.63 8.72 4.97
CA ARG A 95 11.45 9.81 5.54
C ARG A 95 10.65 11.03 6.02
N ARG A 96 9.39 11.15 5.64
CA ARG A 96 8.50 12.27 6.00
C ARG A 96 7.51 11.92 7.09
N LEU A 97 7.51 10.66 7.55
CA LEU A 97 6.61 10.23 8.61
C LEU A 97 7.01 10.93 9.92
N PRO A 98 6.05 11.56 10.62
CA PRO A 98 6.30 12.08 11.96
C PRO A 98 6.74 10.96 12.91
N ASP A 99 7.66 11.27 13.81
CA ASP A 99 8.09 10.34 14.87
C ASP A 99 7.15 10.43 16.07
N ARG A 100 5.97 9.82 15.94
CA ARG A 100 4.97 9.71 17.02
C ARG A 100 4.08 8.47 16.85
N PRO A 101 3.43 7.98 17.91
CA PRO A 101 2.48 6.88 17.80
C PRO A 101 1.27 7.24 16.92
N GLY A 102 0.54 6.22 16.48
CA GLY A 102 -0.71 6.40 15.72
C GLY A 102 -0.54 6.77 14.25
N ILE A 103 0.69 6.95 13.76
CA ILE A 103 0.95 7.30 12.35
C ILE A 103 0.62 6.15 11.40
N ASN A 104 -0.19 6.47 10.40
CA ASN A 104 -0.55 5.58 9.32
C ASN A 104 -0.36 6.27 7.96
N VAL A 105 -0.08 5.47 6.95
CA VAL A 105 -0.09 5.86 5.55
C VAL A 105 -1.24 5.15 4.87
N THR A 106 -2.16 5.91 4.31
CA THR A 106 -3.27 5.38 3.53
C THR A 106 -3.03 5.68 2.07
N LEU A 107 -2.97 4.63 1.26
CA LEU A 107 -2.74 4.71 -0.18
C LEU A 107 -4.06 4.62 -0.94
N PHE A 108 -4.14 5.34 -2.05
CA PHE A 108 -5.26 5.31 -3.00
C PHE A 108 -4.81 5.92 -4.32
N ASP A 109 -5.59 5.75 -5.39
CA ASP A 109 -5.37 6.43 -6.68
C ASP A 109 -6.56 7.35 -6.95
N GLY A 110 -6.58 8.49 -6.26
CA GLY A 110 -7.62 9.51 -6.37
C GLY A 110 -7.49 10.33 -7.65
N ARG A 111 -8.60 10.94 -8.08
CA ARG A 111 -8.66 11.75 -9.32
C ARG A 111 -8.02 13.13 -9.16
N ALA A 112 -8.15 13.72 -7.98
CA ALA A 112 -7.68 15.07 -7.67
C ALA A 112 -7.34 15.20 -6.18
N ASP A 113 -6.69 16.30 -5.84
CA ASP A 113 -6.54 16.75 -4.45
C ASP A 113 -7.89 17.29 -3.96
N PRO A 114 -8.43 16.81 -2.81
CA PRO A 114 -9.70 17.30 -2.27
C PRO A 114 -9.62 18.72 -1.70
N GLY A 115 -8.42 19.31 -1.56
CA GLY A 115 -8.26 20.70 -1.13
C GLY A 115 -8.65 20.95 0.33
N LEU A 116 -8.54 19.93 1.19
CA LEU A 116 -8.82 20.08 2.62
C LEU A 116 -7.75 20.95 3.30
N PRO A 117 -8.14 21.87 4.22
CA PRO A 117 -7.16 22.58 5.04
C PRO A 117 -6.47 21.61 5.99
N LEU A 118 -5.14 21.58 6.00
CA LEU A 118 -4.36 20.64 6.81
C LEU A 118 -3.61 21.34 7.96
N PRO A 119 -3.49 20.71 9.16
CA PRO A 119 -4.07 19.41 9.50
C PRO A 119 -5.60 19.47 9.62
N TRP A 120 -6.28 18.45 9.12
CA TRP A 120 -7.73 18.31 9.25
C TRP A 120 -8.06 17.25 10.30
N ILE A 121 -9.04 17.51 11.16
CA ILE A 121 -9.47 16.56 12.19
C ILE A 121 -10.87 16.07 11.85
N GLU A 122 -11.04 14.75 11.74
CA GLU A 122 -12.35 14.16 11.50
C GLU A 122 -13.22 14.34 12.76
N PRO A 123 -14.37 15.04 12.67
CA PRO A 123 -15.12 15.47 13.84
C PRO A 123 -15.66 14.34 14.73
N THR A 124 -15.90 13.16 14.17
CA THR A 124 -16.54 12.04 14.86
C THR A 124 -15.54 11.18 15.64
N THR A 125 -14.36 11.00 15.07
CA THR A 125 -13.36 10.03 15.52
C THR A 125 -12.12 10.70 16.09
N GLY A 126 -11.87 11.97 15.76
CA GLY A 126 -10.63 12.66 16.12
C GLY A 126 -9.43 12.23 15.28
N LEU A 127 -9.63 11.49 14.18
CA LEU A 127 -8.57 11.15 13.23
C LEU A 127 -7.96 12.42 12.64
N GLU A 128 -6.66 12.61 12.83
CA GLU A 128 -5.92 13.71 12.22
C GLU A 128 -5.43 13.30 10.82
N ILE A 129 -5.67 14.14 9.82
CA ILE A 129 -5.04 14.07 8.50
C ILE A 129 -3.96 15.15 8.45
N LEU A 130 -2.70 14.72 8.40
CA LEU A 130 -1.52 15.60 8.42
C LEU A 130 -1.01 15.94 7.02
N HIS A 131 -1.18 15.01 6.09
CA HIS A 131 -0.86 15.17 4.67
C HIS A 131 -1.97 14.52 3.86
N LEU A 132 -2.36 15.16 2.76
CA LEU A 132 -3.31 14.63 1.80
C LEU A 132 -2.95 15.10 0.41
N ASP A 133 -2.87 14.18 -0.54
CA ASP A 133 -2.83 14.45 -1.97
C ASP A 133 -3.64 13.39 -2.71
N HIS A 134 -3.65 13.42 -4.05
CA HIS A 134 -4.38 12.44 -4.87
C HIS A 134 -3.85 10.98 -4.79
N ARG A 135 -2.73 10.70 -4.11
CA ARG A 135 -2.08 9.38 -4.07
C ARG A 135 -2.00 8.75 -2.69
N HIS A 136 -1.99 9.55 -1.64
CA HIS A 136 -1.92 9.08 -0.27
C HIS A 136 -2.30 10.14 0.75
N ALA A 137 -2.58 9.67 1.95
CA ALA A 137 -2.67 10.47 3.16
C ALA A 137 -1.69 9.98 4.20
N ILE A 138 -1.19 10.90 5.04
CA ILE A 138 -0.55 10.58 6.31
C ILE A 138 -1.53 10.97 7.40
N THR A 139 -1.94 10.01 8.21
CA THR A 139 -2.90 10.22 9.30
C THR A 139 -2.29 9.87 10.65
N ALA A 140 -2.86 10.42 11.71
CA ALA A 140 -2.47 10.13 13.08
C ALA A 140 -3.70 9.94 13.97
N TRP A 141 -3.64 8.93 14.82
CA TRP A 141 -4.53 8.84 15.97
C TRP A 141 -3.91 9.59 17.16
N PRO A 142 -4.71 10.35 17.93
CA PRO A 142 -4.30 10.82 19.25
C PRO A 142 -3.86 9.63 20.11
N ALA A 143 -2.85 9.83 20.96
CA ALA A 143 -2.26 8.76 21.77
C ALA A 143 -3.25 8.15 22.79
N ASP A 144 -4.25 8.93 23.17
CA ASP A 144 -5.32 8.64 24.14
C ASP A 144 -6.67 8.33 23.48
N ALA A 145 -6.75 8.33 22.14
CA ALA A 145 -7.99 8.01 21.46
C ALA A 145 -8.38 6.55 21.67
N ALA A 146 -9.63 6.32 22.09
CA ALA A 146 -10.28 5.04 21.84
C ALA A 146 -10.29 4.84 20.32
N TYR A 147 -9.66 3.76 19.82
CA TYR A 147 -9.62 3.48 18.39
C TYR A 147 -11.02 3.54 17.79
N GLY A 148 -11.29 4.60 17.02
CA GLY A 148 -12.57 4.84 16.36
C GLY A 148 -12.68 4.08 15.05
N GLU A 149 -13.35 4.67 14.06
CA GLU A 149 -13.40 4.13 12.70
C GLU A 149 -11.98 4.06 12.11
N PRO A 150 -11.54 2.95 11.49
CA PRO A 150 -10.21 2.89 10.87
C PRO A 150 -9.98 4.00 9.83
N CYS A 151 -8.71 4.40 9.62
CA CYS A 151 -8.36 5.49 8.69
C CYS A 151 -8.87 5.29 7.26
N GLY A 152 -8.94 4.03 6.81
CA GLY A 152 -9.32 3.65 5.45
C GLY A 152 -10.72 4.14 5.08
N PRO A 153 -11.79 3.73 5.79
CA PRO A 153 -13.15 4.23 5.57
C PRO A 153 -13.31 5.76 5.53
N VAL A 154 -12.69 6.50 6.44
CA VAL A 154 -12.72 7.98 6.43
C VAL A 154 -12.15 8.51 5.11
N LEU A 155 -10.97 8.03 4.72
CA LEU A 155 -10.30 8.49 3.50
C LEU A 155 -10.98 7.97 2.22
N ALA A 156 -11.60 6.81 2.25
CA ALA A 156 -12.38 6.30 1.12
C ALA A 156 -13.60 7.18 0.83
N ARG A 157 -14.22 7.76 1.88
CA ARG A 157 -15.30 8.75 1.74
C ARG A 157 -14.78 10.06 1.17
N ILE A 158 -13.69 10.60 1.73
CA ILE A 158 -13.10 11.89 1.27
C ILE A 158 -12.60 11.80 -0.18
N MET A 159 -11.95 10.70 -0.53
CA MET A 159 -11.30 10.54 -1.84
C MET A 159 -12.18 9.86 -2.89
N GLU A 160 -13.36 9.38 -2.49
CA GLU A 160 -14.31 8.64 -3.34
C GLU A 160 -13.66 7.46 -4.11
N THR A 161 -12.71 6.78 -3.46
CA THR A 161 -11.96 5.68 -4.05
C THR A 161 -11.58 4.65 -2.99
N PRO A 162 -11.44 3.36 -3.35
CA PRO A 162 -10.87 2.37 -2.45
C PRO A 162 -9.49 2.79 -1.92
N THR A 163 -9.28 2.56 -0.62
CA THR A 163 -8.04 2.89 0.08
C THR A 163 -7.41 1.66 0.72
N THR A 164 -6.09 1.70 0.89
CA THR A 164 -5.31 0.67 1.60
C THR A 164 -4.42 1.35 2.65
N THR A 165 -4.64 1.05 3.93
CA THR A 165 -3.86 1.65 5.03
C THR A 165 -2.76 0.72 5.52
N ARG A 166 -1.60 1.30 5.86
CA ARG A 166 -0.48 0.63 6.54
C ARG A 166 0.07 1.51 7.65
N SER A 167 0.59 0.90 8.70
CA SER A 167 1.24 1.62 9.80
C SER A 167 2.57 2.24 9.36
N ALA A 168 3.02 3.27 10.08
CA ALA A 168 4.37 3.81 9.94
C ALA A 168 5.45 2.72 10.06
N ALA A 169 5.30 1.80 11.03
CA ALA A 169 6.21 0.66 11.21
C ALA A 169 6.33 -0.25 9.96
N THR A 170 5.27 -0.35 9.14
CA THR A 170 5.34 -1.07 7.86
C THR A 170 6.17 -0.27 6.85
N PHE A 171 5.99 1.05 6.79
CA PHE A 171 6.74 1.93 5.88
C PHE A 171 8.22 2.05 6.26
N THR A 172 8.56 2.11 7.54
CA THR A 172 9.95 2.07 8.02
C THR A 172 10.63 0.77 7.60
N LEU A 173 10.00 -0.39 7.89
CA LEU A 173 10.52 -1.69 7.48
C LEU A 173 10.69 -1.79 5.95
N LEU A 174 9.73 -1.25 5.18
CA LEU A 174 9.87 -1.19 3.72
C LEU A 174 11.08 -0.36 3.31
N ALA A 175 11.26 0.83 3.87
CA ALA A 175 12.38 1.70 3.53
C ALA A 175 13.74 1.03 3.83
N ASP A 176 13.84 0.32 4.95
CA ASP A 176 15.06 -0.44 5.31
C ASP A 176 15.34 -1.54 4.28
N ARG A 177 14.33 -2.36 3.96
CA ARG A 177 14.45 -3.44 2.97
C ARG A 177 14.78 -2.94 1.56
N LEU A 178 14.20 -1.80 1.17
CA LEU A 178 14.42 -1.20 -0.15
C LEU A 178 15.82 -0.58 -0.27
N THR A 179 16.38 -0.08 0.84
CA THR A 179 17.77 0.44 0.86
C THR A 179 18.76 -0.69 0.58
N GLY A 180 18.53 -1.88 1.14
CA GLY A 180 19.36 -3.07 0.87
C GLY A 180 19.25 -3.62 -0.56
N LEU A 181 18.23 -3.22 -1.33
CA LEU A 181 18.02 -3.63 -2.73
C LEU A 181 18.52 -2.60 -3.75
N ALA A 182 18.90 -1.41 -3.29
CA ALA A 182 19.43 -0.32 -4.11
C ALA A 182 20.96 -0.21 -4.04
N ALA A 183 21.62 -1.11 -3.28
CA ALA A 183 23.07 -1.26 -3.33
C ALA A 183 23.45 -2.00 -4.63
N PRO A 184 24.44 -1.49 -5.39
CA PRO A 184 24.93 -2.15 -6.61
C PRO A 184 25.53 -3.53 -6.33
#